data_AF-A0A9W7YUW5-F1
#
_entry.id   AF-A0A9W7YUW5-F1
#
_cell.length_a   1.000
_cell.length_b   1.000
_cell.length_c   1.000
_cell.angle_alpha   90.00
_cell.angle_beta   90.00
_cell.angle_gamma   90.00
#
_symmetry.space_group_name_H-M   'P 1'
#
loop_
_entity.id
_entity.type
_entity.pdbx_description
1 polymer ?
#
loop_
_entity_poly.entity_id
_entity_poly.type
_entity_poly.pdbx_seq_one_letter_code
_entity_poly.pdbx_strand_id
1 'polypeptide(L)'
;MGLSDTETGAKADVRQAKSESELEDELGEVNMDELGNKVWLVKVPAFLAEKWKQTHEDGVQLGKMRIYERPDSSGSNISVLVNDTAENKDIPKEYRMQVSNERVRNMFIFSESRDPRAIVKPTSVEANKAVPMAITGTVHHECTVTPTYTDEYKRIMRKRVLDRHKNARKVQPMHSSEYSRSMLAAGADMFDTAQKKAKTDSRMARMERQDLMNLIFAKFEKFPYWSFQGLLEETRQPTAYLREVLADIARLNKSGPYVNTYSLKPEFRKASAEAAKAKASAEKESDDDLDIDDEDDFEDA
;
A
#
# COMPACT_ATOMS: atom_id res chain seq x y z
N MET A 1 18.61 -71.86 -53.33
CA MET A 1 19.64 -70.81 -53.22
C MET A 1 18.91 -69.49 -53.05
N GLY A 2 19.00 -68.94 -51.85
CA GLY A 2 18.16 -67.83 -51.38
C GLY A 2 18.55 -66.48 -51.97
N LEU A 3 17.54 -65.64 -52.16
CA LEU A 3 17.65 -64.21 -52.44
C LEU A 3 17.61 -63.48 -51.10
N SER A 4 18.56 -62.58 -50.90
CA SER A 4 18.72 -61.74 -49.70
C SER A 4 18.15 -60.35 -49.98
N ASP A 5 17.01 -60.03 -49.37
CA ASP A 5 16.54 -58.66 -49.20
C ASP A 5 16.98 -58.15 -47.83
N THR A 6 17.78 -57.08 -47.82
CA THR A 6 18.20 -56.37 -46.61
C THR A 6 17.26 -55.20 -46.35
N GLU A 7 16.28 -55.37 -45.46
CA GLU A 7 15.50 -54.26 -44.91
C GLU A 7 16.33 -53.47 -43.89
N THR A 8 16.39 -52.16 -44.13
CA THR A 8 17.11 -51.17 -43.32
C THR A 8 16.18 -50.66 -42.22
N GLY A 9 16.39 -51.09 -40.97
CA GLY A 9 15.64 -50.62 -39.81
C GLY A 9 16.16 -49.26 -39.30
N ALA A 10 15.39 -48.21 -39.54
CA ALA A 10 15.58 -46.90 -38.91
C ALA A 10 15.25 -46.98 -37.40
N LYS A 11 16.25 -46.73 -36.53
CA LYS A 11 16.02 -46.53 -35.10
C LYS A 11 15.46 -45.13 -34.89
N ALA A 12 14.16 -45.05 -34.59
CA ALA A 12 13.52 -43.83 -34.12
C ALA A 12 13.87 -43.59 -32.64
N ASP A 13 14.41 -42.41 -32.35
CA ASP A 13 14.62 -41.85 -31.01
C ASP A 13 13.28 -41.75 -30.27
N VAL A 14 13.09 -42.62 -29.26
CA VAL A 14 11.99 -42.52 -28.31
C VAL A 14 12.35 -41.43 -27.30
N ARG A 15 11.90 -40.20 -27.56
CA ARG A 15 11.85 -39.16 -26.52
C ARG A 15 10.75 -39.55 -25.52
N GLN A 16 11.16 -40.09 -24.37
CA GLN A 16 10.30 -40.36 -23.22
C GLN A 16 9.57 -39.07 -22.80
N ALA A 17 8.24 -39.15 -22.71
CA ALA A 17 7.43 -38.12 -22.06
C ALA A 17 7.61 -38.24 -20.54
N LYS A 18 8.34 -37.29 -19.94
CA LYS A 18 8.45 -37.15 -18.47
C LYS A 18 7.08 -36.84 -17.87
N SER A 19 6.82 -37.39 -16.68
CA SER A 19 5.59 -37.14 -15.92
C SER A 19 5.56 -35.71 -15.35
N GLU A 20 4.37 -35.16 -15.13
CA GLU A 20 4.18 -33.77 -14.65
C GLU A 20 4.88 -33.53 -13.29
N SER A 21 4.91 -34.53 -12.42
CA SER A 21 5.66 -34.48 -11.15
C SER A 21 7.17 -34.48 -11.33
N GLU A 22 7.72 -35.23 -12.27
CA GLU A 22 9.17 -35.23 -12.55
C GLU A 22 9.63 -33.90 -13.19
N LEU A 23 8.73 -33.24 -13.95
CA LEU A 23 8.98 -31.91 -14.49
C LEU A 23 8.95 -30.84 -13.37
N GLU A 24 8.06 -30.97 -12.38
CA GLU A 24 8.03 -30.08 -11.22
C GLU A 24 9.26 -30.23 -10.32
N ASP A 25 9.73 -31.47 -10.11
CA ASP A 25 10.95 -31.75 -9.34
C ASP A 25 12.21 -31.22 -10.05
N GLU A 26 12.32 -31.37 -11.38
CA GLU A 26 13.44 -30.84 -12.18
C GLU A 26 13.43 -29.30 -12.26
N LEU A 27 12.25 -28.66 -12.19
CA LEU A 27 12.13 -27.19 -12.15
C LEU A 27 12.57 -26.59 -10.80
N GLY A 28 12.62 -27.39 -9.74
CA GLY A 28 13.17 -27.00 -8.43
C GLY A 28 14.70 -27.14 -8.33
N GLU A 29 15.31 -27.89 -9.24
CA GLU A 29 16.75 -28.11 -9.27
C GLU A 29 17.47 -27.04 -10.10
N VAL A 30 18.52 -26.47 -9.52
CA VAL A 30 19.38 -25.50 -10.22
C VAL A 30 20.38 -26.28 -11.06
N ASN A 31 20.41 -26.06 -12.37
CA ASN A 31 21.42 -26.65 -13.23
C ASN A 31 22.82 -26.11 -12.83
N MET A 32 23.79 -27.00 -12.60
CA MET A 32 25.17 -26.66 -12.20
C MET A 32 26.24 -27.10 -13.20
N ASP A 33 25.86 -27.49 -14.42
CA ASP A 33 26.77 -28.05 -15.42
C ASP A 33 27.91 -27.08 -15.77
N GLU A 34 27.62 -25.78 -15.76
CA GLU A 34 28.55 -24.70 -16.10
C GLU A 34 29.29 -24.11 -14.88
N LEU A 35 29.25 -24.75 -13.71
CA LEU A 35 29.90 -24.24 -12.49
C LEU A 35 31.42 -24.06 -12.65
N GLY A 36 32.06 -24.89 -13.50
CA GLY A 36 33.48 -24.81 -13.81
C GLY A 36 33.86 -23.60 -14.68
N ASN A 37 32.89 -22.94 -15.32
CA ASN A 37 33.15 -21.80 -16.19
C ASN A 37 33.63 -20.60 -15.38
N LYS A 38 34.77 -20.05 -15.80
CA LYS A 38 35.38 -18.86 -15.18
C LYS A 38 35.03 -17.63 -16.00
N VAL A 39 34.42 -16.65 -15.35
CA VAL A 39 33.96 -15.41 -16.00
C VAL A 39 34.57 -14.19 -15.32
N TRP A 40 34.65 -13.09 -16.06
CA TRP A 40 35.19 -11.82 -15.56
C TRP A 40 34.04 -10.85 -15.33
N LEU A 41 33.98 -10.27 -14.14
CA LEU A 41 33.03 -9.21 -13.84
C LEU A 41 33.66 -7.87 -14.19
N VAL A 42 33.10 -7.16 -15.17
CA VAL A 42 33.66 -5.91 -15.68
C VAL A 42 32.71 -4.76 -15.39
N LYS A 43 33.15 -3.78 -14.60
CA LYS A 43 32.44 -2.52 -14.38
C LYS A 43 32.69 -1.56 -15.53
N VAL A 44 31.65 -1.24 -16.29
CA VAL A 44 31.71 -0.41 -17.50
C VAL A 44 31.11 0.99 -17.22
N PRO A 45 31.66 2.09 -17.77
CA PRO A 45 31.05 3.42 -17.67
C PRO A 45 29.64 3.47 -18.25
N ALA A 46 28.70 4.11 -17.54
CA ALA A 46 27.29 4.14 -17.91
C ALA A 46 27.02 4.61 -19.35
N PHE A 47 27.72 5.64 -19.82
CA PHE A 47 27.55 6.16 -21.18
C PHE A 47 27.95 5.15 -22.27
N LEU A 48 28.92 4.26 -21.97
CA LEU A 48 29.34 3.20 -22.88
C LEU A 48 28.33 2.05 -22.87
N ALA A 49 27.85 1.66 -21.69
CA ALA A 49 26.82 0.64 -21.55
C ALA A 49 25.49 1.06 -22.22
N GLU A 50 25.10 2.33 -22.11
CA GLU A 50 23.93 2.88 -22.80
C GLU A 50 24.05 2.78 -24.31
N LYS A 51 25.24 3.02 -24.87
CA LYS A 51 25.50 2.87 -26.30
C LYS A 51 25.41 1.43 -26.77
N TRP A 52 26.02 0.49 -26.04
CA TRP A 52 25.90 -0.93 -26.36
C TRP A 52 24.46 -1.46 -26.25
N LYS A 53 23.65 -0.88 -25.35
CA LYS A 53 22.24 -1.25 -25.20
C LYS A 53 21.35 -0.76 -26.35
N GLN A 54 21.80 0.23 -27.14
CA GLN A 54 21.10 0.75 -28.31
C GLN A 54 21.34 -0.11 -29.57
N THR A 55 22.39 -0.95 -29.57
CA THR A 55 22.63 -1.91 -30.65
C THR A 55 21.68 -3.08 -30.50
N HIS A 56 20.67 -3.15 -31.38
CA HIS A 56 19.60 -4.17 -31.33
C HIS A 56 19.87 -5.40 -32.21
N GLU A 57 20.90 -5.35 -33.04
CA GLU A 57 21.28 -6.45 -33.91
C GLU A 57 22.18 -7.44 -33.16
N ASP A 58 21.78 -8.70 -33.17
CA ASP A 58 22.55 -9.79 -32.58
C ASP A 58 23.79 -10.09 -33.43
N GLY A 59 24.91 -10.38 -32.77
CA GLY A 59 26.18 -10.71 -33.44
C GLY A 59 27.02 -9.51 -33.89
N VAL A 60 26.60 -8.28 -33.60
CA VAL A 60 27.40 -7.09 -33.91
C VAL A 60 28.65 -7.02 -33.04
N GLN A 61 29.81 -6.88 -33.68
CA GLN A 61 31.06 -6.65 -32.97
C GLN A 61 31.07 -5.24 -32.38
N LEU A 62 31.06 -5.15 -31.04
CA LEU A 62 31.08 -3.87 -30.31
C LEU A 62 32.51 -3.29 -30.14
N GLY A 63 33.53 -4.15 -30.17
CA GLY A 63 34.91 -3.75 -29.99
C GLY A 63 35.90 -4.91 -29.96
N LYS A 64 37.12 -4.63 -29.50
CA LYS A 64 38.23 -5.57 -29.34
C LYS A 64 38.90 -5.35 -27.99
N MET A 65 39.14 -6.43 -27.25
CA MET A 65 39.96 -6.39 -26.04
C MET A 65 41.41 -6.71 -26.40
N ARG A 66 42.35 -5.92 -25.90
CA ARG A 66 43.79 -6.13 -26.06
C ARG A 66 44.40 -6.39 -24.70
N ILE A 67 45.15 -7.49 -24.59
CA ILE A 67 45.90 -7.87 -23.40
C ILE A 67 47.37 -7.81 -23.77
N TYR A 68 48.12 -6.97 -23.07
CA TYR A 68 49.56 -6.85 -23.18
C TYR A 68 50.23 -7.75 -22.14
N GLU A 69 51.39 -8.32 -22.46
CA GLU A 69 52.15 -9.17 -21.52
C GLU A 69 52.76 -8.36 -20.38
N ARG A 70 53.12 -7.10 -20.65
CA ARG A 70 53.71 -6.19 -19.67
C ARG A 70 52.71 -5.09 -19.30
N PRO A 71 52.61 -4.72 -18.02
CA PRO A 71 51.82 -3.58 -17.60
C PRO A 71 52.41 -2.28 -18.15
N ASP A 72 51.54 -1.36 -18.56
CA ASP A 72 51.89 0.01 -18.91
C ASP A 72 52.35 0.78 -17.65
N SER A 73 52.88 1.99 -17.85
CA SER A 73 53.24 2.99 -16.83
C SER A 73 52.20 3.19 -15.72
N SER A 74 50.93 2.92 -16.00
CA SER A 74 49.81 3.04 -15.05
C SER A 74 49.42 1.72 -14.38
N GLY A 75 50.24 0.67 -14.50
CA GLY A 75 50.00 -0.65 -13.89
C GLY A 75 48.94 -1.51 -14.57
N SER A 76 48.40 -1.06 -15.72
CA SER A 76 47.36 -1.76 -16.46
C SER A 76 47.94 -2.39 -17.72
N ASN A 77 47.68 -3.66 -17.94
CA ASN A 77 48.09 -4.37 -19.16
C ASN A 77 46.90 -4.69 -20.08
N ILE A 78 45.68 -4.28 -19.74
CA ILE A 78 44.49 -4.58 -20.54
C ILE A 78 43.83 -3.29 -21.02
N SER A 79 43.47 -3.25 -22.31
CA SER A 79 42.70 -2.18 -22.92
C SER A 79 41.52 -2.71 -23.74
N VAL A 80 40.44 -1.95 -23.77
CA VAL A 80 39.23 -2.21 -24.54
C VAL A 80 39.14 -1.12 -25.61
N LEU A 81 39.11 -1.54 -26.87
CA LEU A 81 38.96 -0.66 -28.03
C LEU A 81 37.54 -0.80 -28.58
N VAL A 82 36.83 0.31 -28.64
CA VAL A 82 35.49 0.39 -29.24
C VAL A 82 35.62 0.67 -30.73
N ASN A 83 34.73 0.08 -31.53
CA ASN A 83 34.74 0.24 -32.99
C ASN A 83 34.41 1.68 -33.40
N ASP A 84 35.12 2.17 -34.44
CA ASP A 84 34.92 3.50 -35.02
C ASP A 84 33.74 3.50 -35.98
N THR A 85 32.53 3.53 -35.42
CA THR A 85 31.27 3.62 -36.18
C THR A 85 30.67 5.03 -36.06
N ALA A 86 29.77 5.38 -36.98
CA ALA A 86 29.09 6.67 -36.95
C ALA A 86 28.35 6.93 -35.62
N GLU A 87 27.86 5.87 -34.98
CA GLU A 87 27.15 5.91 -33.69
C GLU A 87 28.07 6.15 -32.48
N ASN A 88 29.36 5.83 -32.62
CA ASN A 88 30.37 5.89 -31.57
C ASN A 88 31.27 7.13 -31.63
N LYS A 89 30.99 8.09 -32.53
CA LYS A 89 31.79 9.32 -32.67
C LYS A 89 31.81 10.21 -31.43
N ASP A 90 30.81 10.08 -30.56
CA ASP A 90 30.68 10.90 -29.35
C ASP A 90 31.36 10.29 -28.13
N ILE A 91 31.86 9.06 -28.22
CA ILE A 91 32.47 8.34 -27.11
C ILE A 91 33.95 8.05 -27.37
N PRO A 92 34.78 8.00 -26.32
CA PRO A 92 36.17 7.57 -26.44
C PRO A 92 36.28 6.22 -27.12
N LYS A 93 37.32 6.04 -27.94
CA LYS A 93 37.61 4.78 -28.64
C LYS A 93 38.44 3.81 -27.80
N GLU A 94 39.24 4.32 -26.88
CA GLU A 94 40.13 3.51 -26.05
C GLU A 94 39.75 3.62 -24.57
N TYR A 95 39.68 2.47 -23.91
CA TYR A 95 39.44 2.35 -22.49
C TYR A 95 40.50 1.45 -21.88
N ARG A 96 40.96 1.81 -20.70
CA ARG A 96 41.88 1.02 -19.91
C ARG A 96 41.10 0.17 -18.92
N MET A 97 41.40 -1.13 -18.85
CA MET A 97 40.77 -2.04 -17.91
C MET A 97 41.74 -2.43 -16.81
N GLN A 98 41.40 -2.09 -15.57
CA GLN A 98 42.19 -2.40 -14.39
C GLN A 98 41.55 -3.56 -13.62
N VAL A 99 42.32 -4.61 -13.34
CA VAL A 99 41.88 -5.71 -12.48
C VAL A 99 41.89 -5.20 -11.04
N SER A 100 40.72 -5.13 -10.42
CA SER A 100 40.54 -4.65 -9.04
C SER A 100 40.73 -5.80 -8.04
N ASN A 101 40.22 -6.99 -8.36
CA ASN A 101 40.44 -8.19 -7.59
C ASN A 101 40.81 -9.36 -8.49
N GLU A 102 42.00 -9.92 -8.26
CA GLU A 102 42.53 -11.05 -9.03
C GLU A 102 41.95 -12.39 -8.58
N ARG A 103 41.45 -12.52 -7.34
CA ARG A 103 40.85 -13.76 -6.87
C ARG A 103 39.57 -13.47 -6.11
N VAL A 104 38.49 -13.42 -6.87
CA VAL A 104 37.15 -13.30 -6.33
C VAL A 104 36.72 -14.65 -5.74
N ARG A 105 36.07 -14.62 -4.57
CA ARG A 105 35.48 -15.79 -3.91
C ARG A 105 34.00 -15.52 -3.67
N ASN A 106 33.20 -16.60 -3.63
CA ASN A 106 31.76 -16.54 -3.33
C ASN A 106 30.96 -15.62 -4.26
N MET A 107 31.34 -15.56 -5.54
CA MET A 107 30.57 -14.86 -6.58
C MET A 107 30.25 -15.82 -7.71
N PHE A 108 28.95 -16.01 -7.92
CA PHE A 108 28.39 -16.94 -8.90
C PHE A 108 27.45 -16.17 -9.82
N ILE A 109 27.36 -16.59 -11.07
CA ILE A 109 26.39 -16.05 -12.03
C ILE A 109 25.25 -17.04 -12.16
N PHE A 110 24.04 -16.55 -11.96
CA PHE A 110 22.81 -17.28 -12.23
C PHE A 110 22.18 -16.72 -13.50
N SER A 111 21.62 -17.61 -14.33
CA SER A 111 20.73 -17.26 -15.42
C SER A 111 19.34 -17.79 -15.12
N GLU A 112 18.35 -17.06 -15.60
CA GLU A 112 16.96 -17.42 -15.51
C GLU A 112 16.36 -17.34 -16.91
N SER A 113 15.54 -18.33 -17.28
CA SER A 113 14.94 -18.42 -18.62
C SER A 113 13.72 -17.51 -18.84
N ARG A 114 13.35 -16.66 -17.86
CA ARG A 114 12.26 -15.68 -18.03
C ARG A 114 12.70 -14.57 -18.98
N ASP A 115 11.78 -14.16 -19.86
CA ASP A 115 11.97 -12.94 -20.65
C ASP A 115 11.99 -11.72 -19.71
N PRO A 116 13.11 -10.99 -19.59
CA PRO A 116 13.22 -9.84 -18.70
C PRO A 116 12.31 -8.66 -19.09
N ARG A 117 11.71 -8.68 -20.28
CA ARG A 117 10.78 -7.63 -20.74
C ARG A 117 9.32 -7.92 -20.37
N ALA A 118 8.99 -9.14 -19.97
CA ALA A 118 7.64 -9.50 -19.57
C ALA A 118 7.35 -8.96 -18.16
N ILE A 119 6.47 -7.97 -18.06
CA ILE A 119 6.00 -7.46 -16.76
C ILE A 119 4.98 -8.46 -16.20
N VAL A 120 5.46 -9.42 -15.42
CA VAL A 120 4.59 -10.38 -14.73
C VAL A 120 4.11 -9.76 -13.41
N LYS A 121 2.79 -9.62 -13.25
CA LYS A 121 2.22 -9.14 -11.98
C LYS A 121 2.45 -10.21 -10.90
N PRO A 122 2.84 -9.84 -9.66
CA PRO A 122 3.16 -10.81 -8.61
C PRO A 122 1.96 -11.68 -8.20
N THR A 123 0.73 -11.29 -8.54
CA THR A 123 -0.51 -12.04 -8.27
C THR A 123 -0.91 -12.97 -9.43
N SER A 124 -0.20 -12.97 -10.56
CA SER A 124 -0.52 -13.84 -11.69
C SER A 124 -0.06 -15.28 -11.44
N VAL A 125 -0.77 -16.25 -12.00
CA VAL A 125 -0.37 -17.67 -12.01
C VAL A 125 1.01 -17.85 -12.65
N GLU A 126 1.36 -17.00 -13.63
CA GLU A 126 2.67 -16.99 -14.30
C GLU A 126 3.82 -16.56 -13.38
N ALA A 127 3.54 -15.77 -12.33
CA ALA A 127 4.56 -15.37 -11.36
C ALA A 127 4.99 -16.56 -10.48
N ASN A 128 4.03 -17.42 -10.14
CA ASN A 128 4.21 -18.61 -9.32
C ASN A 128 4.72 -19.82 -10.10
N LYS A 129 4.82 -19.72 -11.44
CA LYS A 129 5.39 -20.79 -12.25
C LYS A 129 6.88 -20.92 -11.91
N ALA A 130 7.31 -22.14 -11.56
CA ALA A 130 8.71 -22.45 -11.39
C ALA A 130 9.44 -22.24 -12.73
N VAL A 131 10.58 -21.56 -12.68
CA VAL A 131 11.37 -21.25 -13.87
C VAL A 131 12.73 -21.88 -13.73
N PRO A 132 13.23 -22.55 -14.78
CA PRO A 132 14.53 -23.19 -14.74
C PRO A 132 15.60 -22.13 -14.50
N MET A 133 16.39 -22.36 -13.45
CA MET A 133 17.54 -21.57 -13.08
C MET A 133 18.81 -22.38 -13.34
N ALA A 134 19.85 -21.73 -13.83
CA ALA A 134 21.15 -22.35 -14.05
C ALA A 134 22.28 -21.48 -13.51
N ILE A 135 23.31 -22.11 -12.97
CA ILE A 135 24.57 -21.45 -12.64
C ILE A 135 25.44 -21.47 -13.89
N THR A 136 25.71 -20.30 -14.46
CA THR A 136 26.48 -20.12 -15.70
C THR A 136 27.99 -19.97 -15.45
N GLY A 137 28.41 -19.82 -14.19
CA GLY A 137 29.82 -19.85 -13.83
C GLY A 137 30.18 -19.14 -12.54
N THR A 138 31.49 -19.13 -12.26
CA THR A 138 32.12 -18.48 -11.11
C THR A 138 32.92 -17.26 -11.56
N VAL A 139 32.74 -16.14 -10.85
CA VAL A 139 33.51 -14.94 -11.14
C VAL A 139 34.94 -15.14 -10.66
N HIS A 140 35.90 -15.04 -11.58
CA HIS A 140 37.32 -15.23 -11.28
C HIS A 140 38.03 -13.89 -11.02
N HIS A 141 37.76 -12.89 -11.86
CA HIS A 141 38.36 -11.55 -11.79
C HIS A 141 37.29 -10.47 -11.77
N GLU A 142 37.52 -9.46 -10.94
CA GLU A 142 36.77 -8.20 -10.96
C GLU A 142 37.61 -7.11 -11.61
N CYS A 143 37.06 -6.47 -12.63
CA CYS A 143 37.73 -5.49 -13.47
C CYS A 143 36.93 -4.18 -13.52
N THR A 144 37.63 -3.06 -13.59
CA THR A 144 37.03 -1.74 -13.80
C THR A 144 37.55 -1.13 -15.09
N VAL A 145 36.63 -0.68 -15.94
CA VAL A 145 36.95 -0.04 -17.22
C VAL A 145 36.91 1.48 -17.03
N THR A 146 38.03 2.11 -17.33
CA THR A 146 38.21 3.56 -17.25
C THR A 146 38.46 4.11 -18.65
N PRO A 147 37.72 5.14 -19.09
CA PRO A 147 37.98 5.79 -20.36
C PRO A 147 39.32 6.52 -20.33
N THR A 148 40.02 6.56 -21.46
CA THR A 148 41.19 7.41 -21.62
C THR A 148 40.76 8.89 -21.67
N TYR A 149 41.66 9.79 -21.27
CA TYR A 149 41.36 11.22 -21.16
C TYR A 149 41.40 11.94 -22.51
N THR A 150 40.43 11.63 -23.37
CA THR A 150 40.26 12.19 -24.73
C THR A 150 39.32 13.41 -24.72
N ASP A 151 39.36 14.26 -25.75
CA ASP A 151 38.44 15.42 -25.85
C ASP A 151 36.95 15.00 -25.82
N GLU A 152 36.61 13.89 -26.48
CA GLU A 152 35.29 13.26 -26.46
C GLU A 152 34.83 12.98 -25.03
N TYR A 153 35.71 12.38 -24.20
CA TYR A 153 35.43 12.13 -22.80
C TYR A 153 35.19 13.42 -21.99
N LYS A 154 35.99 14.46 -22.24
CA LYS A 154 35.80 15.77 -21.59
C LYS A 154 34.45 16.38 -21.95
N ARG A 155 33.98 16.18 -23.19
CA ARG A 155 32.65 16.63 -23.64
C ARG A 155 31.54 15.92 -22.89
N ILE A 156 31.64 14.60 -22.73
CA ILE A 156 30.69 13.80 -21.94
C ILE A 156 30.66 14.29 -20.47
N MET A 157 31.83 14.55 -19.88
CA MET A 157 31.91 15.03 -18.51
C MET A 157 31.32 16.44 -18.34
N ARG A 158 31.59 17.36 -19.27
CA ARG A 158 30.94 18.68 -19.31
C ARG A 158 29.42 18.57 -19.41
N LYS A 159 28.93 17.73 -20.33
CA LYS A 159 27.49 17.50 -20.51
C LYS A 159 26.86 16.93 -19.25
N ARG A 160 27.47 15.95 -18.60
CA ARG A 160 26.99 15.35 -17.34
C ARG A 160 26.91 16.37 -16.21
N VAL A 161 27.88 17.28 -16.09
CA VAL A 161 27.84 18.36 -15.12
C VAL A 161 26.71 19.34 -15.45
N LEU A 162 26.55 19.73 -16.72
CA LEU A 162 25.47 20.60 -17.17
C LEU A 162 24.08 20.00 -16.87
N ASP A 163 23.89 18.71 -17.18
CA ASP A 163 22.64 17.99 -16.96
C ASP A 163 22.33 17.84 -15.47
N ARG A 164 23.35 17.63 -14.63
CA ARG A 164 23.19 17.63 -13.17
C ARG A 164 22.88 19.03 -12.62
N HIS A 165 23.49 20.06 -13.20
CA HIS A 165 23.26 21.45 -12.82
C HIS A 165 21.91 21.99 -13.29
N LYS A 166 21.26 21.32 -14.25
CA LYS A 166 19.87 21.56 -14.61
C LYS A 166 18.96 21.04 -13.49
N ASN A 167 18.79 21.85 -12.46
CA ASN A 167 17.90 21.56 -11.34
C ASN A 167 16.49 21.15 -11.82
N ALA A 168 15.99 20.01 -11.32
CA ALA A 168 14.63 19.55 -11.61
C ALA A 168 13.56 20.48 -11.00
N ARG A 169 13.92 21.22 -9.94
CA ARG A 169 13.09 22.23 -9.30
C ARG A 169 13.72 23.59 -9.47
N LYS A 170 13.06 24.47 -10.23
CA LYS A 170 13.43 25.87 -10.37
C LYS A 170 12.60 26.69 -9.39
N VAL A 171 13.25 27.47 -8.54
CA VAL A 171 12.58 28.53 -7.78
C VAL A 171 12.21 29.60 -8.79
N GLN A 172 10.92 29.74 -9.08
CA GLN A 172 10.44 30.87 -9.87
C GLN A 172 10.26 32.06 -8.93
N PRO A 173 10.97 33.18 -9.12
CA PRO A 173 10.62 34.41 -8.42
C PRO A 173 9.22 34.79 -8.89
N MET A 174 8.24 34.70 -7.99
CA MET A 174 6.93 35.30 -8.25
C MET A 174 7.18 36.80 -8.36
N HIS A 175 7.04 37.34 -9.57
CA HIS A 175 7.08 38.78 -9.78
C HIS A 175 5.97 39.39 -8.94
N SER A 176 6.36 40.21 -7.96
CA SER A 176 5.54 41.07 -7.09
C SER A 176 4.04 40.82 -7.26
N SER A 177 3.57 39.72 -6.67
CA SER A 177 2.16 39.54 -6.43
C SER A 177 1.74 40.69 -5.52
N GLU A 178 0.74 41.48 -5.90
CA GLU A 178 0.11 42.54 -5.07
C GLU A 178 -0.42 42.02 -3.72
N TYR A 179 -0.29 40.71 -3.47
CA TYR A 179 -0.58 40.03 -2.23
C TYR A 179 0.69 39.81 -1.40
N SER A 180 1.34 40.90 -0.98
CA SER A 180 2.15 40.87 0.24
C SER A 180 1.19 40.79 1.45
N ARG A 181 0.54 39.64 1.66
CA ARG A 181 -0.26 39.42 2.86
C ARG A 181 0.70 39.39 4.04
N SER A 182 0.64 40.42 4.88
CA SER A 182 1.38 40.51 6.13
C SER A 182 1.18 39.22 6.93
N MET A 183 2.29 38.54 7.27
CA MET A 183 2.33 37.30 8.07
C MET A 183 1.79 37.47 9.51
N LEU A 184 1.21 38.62 9.85
CA LEU A 184 0.45 38.87 11.08
C LEU A 184 -1.05 38.53 10.95
N ALA A 185 -1.57 38.34 9.74
CA ALA A 185 -2.99 38.05 9.50
C ALA A 185 -3.28 36.63 8.98
N ALA A 186 -2.24 35.84 8.68
CA ALA A 186 -2.37 34.48 8.12
C ALA A 186 -2.16 33.37 9.17
N GLY A 187 -2.62 33.61 10.41
CA GLY A 187 -2.71 32.60 11.46
C GLY A 187 -4.13 32.06 11.66
N ALA A 188 -5.01 32.23 10.68
CA ALA A 188 -6.41 31.79 10.73
C ALA A 188 -6.65 30.39 10.15
N ASP A 189 -5.60 29.69 9.71
CA ASP A 189 -5.64 28.29 9.27
C ASP A 189 -4.90 27.37 10.25
N MET A 190 -5.03 27.64 11.55
CA MET A 190 -4.87 26.60 12.56
C MET A 190 -6.11 25.71 12.50
N PHE A 191 -5.93 24.53 11.89
CA PHE A 191 -6.54 23.26 12.31
C PHE A 191 -7.94 23.37 12.94
N ASP A 192 -8.95 22.98 12.17
CA ASP A 192 -10.38 22.93 12.47
C ASP A 192 -10.73 22.22 13.80
N THR A 193 -10.43 22.87 14.92
CA THR A 193 -10.88 22.48 16.27
C THR A 193 -11.19 23.71 17.13
N ALA A 194 -11.24 24.88 16.51
CA ALA A 194 -11.63 26.13 17.16
C ALA A 194 -12.74 26.85 16.39
N GLN A 195 -13.54 26.12 15.61
CA GLN A 195 -14.92 26.55 15.39
C GLN A 195 -15.60 26.55 16.75
N LYS A 196 -15.66 27.77 17.30
CA LYS A 196 -16.61 28.23 18.30
C LYS A 196 -17.92 27.45 18.16
N LYS A 197 -18.06 26.37 18.93
CA LYS A 197 -19.32 26.17 19.63
C LYS A 197 -19.39 27.38 20.52
N ALA A 198 -20.14 28.38 20.09
CA ALA A 198 -20.78 29.27 21.03
C ALA A 198 -21.29 28.33 22.12
N LYS A 199 -20.69 28.43 23.31
CA LYS A 199 -21.32 27.91 24.50
C LYS A 199 -22.58 28.74 24.62
N THR A 200 -23.62 28.35 23.88
CA THR A 200 -24.97 28.46 24.37
C THR A 200 -24.85 27.84 25.73
N ASP A 201 -24.91 28.71 26.74
CA ASP A 201 -24.88 28.36 28.14
C ASP A 201 -26.13 27.53 28.42
N SER A 202 -26.18 26.32 27.87
CA SER A 202 -27.03 25.25 28.34
C SER A 202 -26.31 24.69 29.56
N ARG A 203 -26.10 25.55 30.57
CA ARG A 203 -26.22 25.12 31.95
C ARG A 203 -27.66 24.68 32.10
N MET A 204 -27.90 23.45 31.64
CA MET A 204 -29.08 22.68 31.95
C MET A 204 -29.22 22.73 33.46
N ALA A 205 -30.16 23.56 33.93
CA ALA A 205 -30.44 23.68 35.35
C ALA A 205 -30.82 22.28 35.84
N ARG A 206 -30.21 21.87 36.96
CA ARG A 206 -30.54 20.58 37.57
C ARG A 206 -32.01 20.61 37.93
N MET A 207 -32.79 19.73 37.32
CA MET A 207 -34.17 19.50 37.69
C MET A 207 -34.24 18.80 39.06
N GLU A 208 -35.33 19.01 39.79
CA GLU A 208 -35.58 18.28 41.03
C GLU A 208 -35.53 16.77 40.81
N ARG A 209 -34.93 16.02 41.74
CA ARG A 209 -34.67 14.58 41.60
C ARG A 209 -35.94 13.78 41.33
N GLN A 210 -37.05 14.17 41.97
CA GLN A 210 -38.34 13.50 41.84
C GLN A 210 -39.00 13.74 40.48
N ASP A 211 -38.91 14.96 39.95
CA ASP A 211 -39.43 15.29 38.62
C ASP A 211 -38.66 14.56 37.52
N LEU A 212 -37.33 14.46 37.66
CA LEU A 212 -36.50 13.69 36.74
C LEU A 212 -36.83 12.20 36.78
N MET A 213 -37.07 11.65 37.98
CA MET A 213 -37.49 10.25 38.19
C MET A 213 -38.81 9.95 37.47
N ASN A 214 -39.81 10.82 37.63
CA ASN A 214 -41.11 10.68 36.98
C ASN A 214 -40.99 10.77 35.46
N LEU A 215 -40.19 11.70 34.94
CA LEU A 215 -39.94 11.82 33.50
C LEU A 215 -39.25 10.57 32.94
N ILE A 216 -38.27 10.03 33.66
CA ILE A 216 -37.57 8.80 33.28
C ILE A 216 -38.55 7.61 33.23
N PHE A 217 -39.46 7.46 34.22
CA PHE A 217 -40.47 6.41 34.18
C PHE A 217 -41.42 6.54 32.97
N ALA A 218 -41.87 7.75 32.65
CA ALA A 218 -42.70 7.99 31.46
C ALA A 218 -41.98 7.61 30.15
N LYS A 219 -40.64 7.72 30.10
CA LYS A 219 -39.85 7.27 28.94
C LYS A 219 -39.69 5.76 28.91
N PHE A 220 -39.45 5.12 30.04
CA PHE A 220 -39.35 3.66 30.12
C PHE A 220 -40.68 2.92 29.88
N GLU A 221 -41.80 3.61 30.07
CA GLU A 221 -43.12 3.11 29.67
C GLU A 221 -43.23 3.01 28.13
N LYS A 222 -42.68 3.99 27.40
CA LYS A 222 -42.67 3.99 25.93
C LYS A 222 -41.72 2.95 25.34
N PHE A 223 -40.52 2.83 25.90
CA PHE A 223 -39.53 1.85 25.45
C PHE A 223 -38.85 1.13 26.63
N PRO A 224 -38.83 -0.21 26.65
CA PRO A 224 -38.22 -0.98 27.76
C PRO A 224 -36.70 -0.79 27.92
N TYR A 225 -36.02 -0.35 26.85
CA TYR A 225 -34.57 -0.18 26.81
C TYR A 225 -34.23 1.20 26.24
N TRP A 226 -33.36 1.95 26.92
CA TRP A 226 -32.92 3.28 26.51
C TRP A 226 -31.41 3.42 26.53
N SER A 227 -30.83 4.15 25.57
CA SER A 227 -29.41 4.49 25.58
C SER A 227 -29.14 5.71 26.48
N PHE A 228 -27.92 5.82 27.01
CA PHE A 228 -27.52 6.97 27.82
C PHE A 228 -27.69 8.30 27.07
N GLN A 229 -27.34 8.32 25.79
CA GLN A 229 -27.41 9.51 24.95
C GLN A 229 -28.85 9.92 24.65
N GLY A 230 -29.75 8.95 24.41
CA GLY A 230 -31.17 9.25 24.21
C GLY A 230 -31.82 9.85 25.46
N LEU A 231 -31.47 9.34 26.64
CA LEU A 231 -31.94 9.93 27.90
C LEU A 231 -31.32 11.31 28.15
N LEU A 232 -30.08 11.55 27.74
CA LEU A 232 -29.41 12.83 27.91
C LEU A 232 -30.05 13.93 27.05
N GLU A 233 -30.37 13.60 25.80
CA GLU A 233 -31.01 14.52 24.86
C GLU A 233 -32.43 14.90 25.30
N GLU A 234 -33.17 13.92 25.80
CA GLU A 234 -34.56 14.08 26.20
C GLU A 234 -34.71 14.79 27.56
N THR A 235 -33.90 14.41 28.54
CA THR A 235 -33.99 15.00 29.89
C THR A 235 -33.29 16.35 29.98
N ARG A 236 -32.36 16.63 29.05
CA ARG A 236 -31.53 17.84 29.04
C ARG A 236 -30.95 18.11 30.44
N GLN A 237 -30.34 17.08 31.03
CA GLN A 237 -29.69 17.17 32.35
C GLN A 237 -28.17 16.98 32.24
N PRO A 238 -27.36 17.52 33.17
CA PRO A 238 -25.93 17.24 33.19
C PRO A 238 -25.62 15.74 33.33
N THR A 239 -24.62 15.26 32.58
CA THR A 239 -24.27 13.83 32.48
C THR A 239 -23.91 13.18 33.82
N ALA A 240 -23.39 13.93 34.78
CA ALA A 240 -23.08 13.42 36.12
C ALA A 240 -24.35 13.13 36.92
N TYR A 241 -25.27 14.10 36.97
CA TYR A 241 -26.51 14.00 37.74
C TYR A 241 -27.46 12.93 37.17
N LEU A 242 -27.54 12.84 35.84
CA LEU A 242 -28.35 11.80 35.19
C LEU A 242 -27.81 10.39 35.51
N ARG A 243 -26.50 10.21 35.68
CA ARG A 243 -25.92 8.90 36.08
C ARG A 243 -26.20 8.54 37.53
N GLU A 244 -26.17 9.52 38.44
CA GLU A 244 -26.53 9.31 39.85
C GLU A 244 -27.97 8.83 39.96
N VAL A 245 -28.90 9.55 39.33
CA VAL A 245 -30.33 9.20 39.35
C VAL A 245 -30.59 7.87 38.63
N LEU A 246 -29.95 7.61 37.49
CA LEU A 246 -30.09 6.31 36.80
C LEU A 246 -29.52 5.13 37.59
N ALA A 247 -28.49 5.32 38.43
CA ALA A 247 -27.94 4.24 39.26
C ALA A 247 -28.94 3.76 40.33
N ASP A 248 -29.80 4.66 40.82
CA ASP A 248 -30.83 4.33 41.80
C ASP A 248 -31.97 3.53 41.18
N ILE A 249 -32.35 3.83 39.94
CA ILE A 249 -33.61 3.39 39.31
C ILE A 249 -33.41 2.26 38.29
N ALA A 250 -32.30 2.30 37.55
CA ALA A 250 -32.04 1.46 36.38
C ALA A 250 -30.74 0.68 36.53
N ARG A 251 -30.61 -0.39 35.74
CA ARG A 251 -29.38 -1.18 35.59
C ARG A 251 -28.85 -1.04 34.16
N LEU A 252 -27.54 -0.90 34.02
CA LEU A 252 -26.86 -0.90 32.73
C LEU A 252 -26.64 -2.33 32.25
N ASN A 253 -27.17 -2.67 31.08
CA ASN A 253 -26.96 -3.96 30.44
C ASN A 253 -25.55 -3.99 29.81
N LYS A 254 -24.64 -4.76 30.41
CA LYS A 254 -23.24 -4.88 29.95
C LYS A 254 -23.01 -5.96 28.88
N SER A 255 -23.98 -6.85 28.66
CA SER A 255 -23.85 -7.98 27.73
C SER A 255 -25.19 -8.27 27.02
N GLY A 256 -25.12 -8.75 25.77
CA GLY A 256 -26.27 -9.07 24.92
C GLY A 256 -26.52 -8.10 23.74
N PRO A 257 -27.59 -8.30 22.96
CA PRO A 257 -27.92 -7.43 21.81
C PRO A 257 -28.24 -5.99 22.21
N TYR A 258 -28.58 -5.73 23.48
CA TYR A 258 -28.86 -4.41 24.03
C TYR A 258 -27.74 -3.91 24.98
N VAL A 259 -26.47 -4.16 24.63
CA VAL A 259 -25.31 -3.65 25.38
C VAL A 259 -25.33 -2.12 25.44
N ASN A 260 -24.91 -1.56 26.58
CA ASN A 260 -24.88 -0.12 26.86
C ASN A 260 -26.26 0.56 26.93
N THR A 261 -27.34 -0.21 27.06
CA THR A 261 -28.70 0.31 27.34
C THR A 261 -29.06 0.15 28.81
N TYR A 262 -29.85 1.08 29.32
CA TYR A 262 -30.45 1.01 30.65
C TYR A 262 -31.77 0.26 30.59
N SER A 263 -32.04 -0.55 31.61
CA SER A 263 -33.34 -1.16 31.88
C SER A 263 -33.76 -0.88 33.32
N LEU A 264 -35.05 -0.69 33.59
CA LEU A 264 -35.55 -0.46 34.94
C LEU A 264 -35.23 -1.65 35.86
N LYS A 265 -34.92 -1.36 37.14
CA LYS A 265 -34.81 -2.41 38.16
C LYS A 265 -36.18 -3.10 38.34
N PRO A 266 -36.18 -4.41 38.65
CA PRO A 266 -37.43 -5.18 38.79
C PRO A 266 -38.34 -4.68 39.93
N GLU A 267 -37.76 -3.98 40.92
CA GLU A 267 -38.48 -3.37 42.04
C GLU A 267 -39.39 -2.23 41.55
N PHE A 268 -38.87 -1.34 40.71
CA PHE A 268 -39.63 -0.23 40.14
C PHE A 268 -40.50 -0.63 38.96
N ARG A 269 -40.19 -1.73 38.27
CA ARG A 269 -41.06 -2.28 37.21
C ARG A 269 -42.39 -2.77 37.76
N LYS A 270 -42.42 -3.33 38.98
CA LYS A 270 -43.65 -3.74 39.66
C LYS A 270 -44.42 -2.56 40.22
N ALA A 271 -43.72 -1.62 40.88
CA ALA A 271 -44.34 -0.40 41.41
C ALA A 271 -44.93 0.50 40.31
N SER A 272 -44.26 0.61 39.15
CA SER A 272 -44.80 1.32 37.97
C SER A 272 -46.01 0.60 37.37
N ALA A 273 -46.04 -0.74 37.39
CA ALA A 273 -47.19 -1.52 36.92
C ALA A 273 -48.38 -1.46 37.91
N GLU A 274 -48.10 -1.33 39.21
CA GLU A 274 -49.10 -1.18 40.27
C GLU A 274 -49.68 0.25 40.32
N ALA A 275 -48.85 1.28 40.12
CA ALA A 275 -49.30 2.66 39.93
C ALA A 275 -50.11 2.85 38.64
N ALA A 276 -49.81 2.10 37.57
CA ALA A 276 -50.63 2.08 36.36
C ALA A 276 -51.99 1.39 36.58
N LYS A 277 -52.05 0.32 37.39
CA LYS A 277 -53.33 -0.29 37.81
C LYS A 277 -54.15 0.61 38.74
N ALA A 278 -53.52 1.40 39.59
CA ALA A 278 -54.19 2.38 40.45
C ALA A 278 -54.73 3.59 39.64
N LYS A 279 -54.02 4.04 38.60
CA LYS A 279 -54.53 5.09 37.69
C LYS A 279 -55.66 4.60 36.78
N ALA A 280 -55.60 3.35 36.32
CA ALA A 280 -56.67 2.75 35.51
C ALA A 280 -57.95 2.41 36.30
N SER A 281 -57.90 2.38 37.64
CA SER A 281 -59.07 2.21 38.51
C SER A 281 -59.70 3.54 38.95
N ALA A 282 -58.95 4.64 38.91
CA ALA A 282 -59.46 5.98 39.23
C ALA A 282 -60.20 6.67 38.06
N GLU A 283 -59.98 6.24 36.81
CA GLU A 283 -60.72 6.73 35.62
C GLU A 283 -62.06 5.98 35.38
N LYS A 284 -62.51 5.14 36.31
CA LYS A 284 -63.76 4.36 36.20
C LYS A 284 -64.88 4.74 37.17
N GLU A 285 -64.72 5.82 37.95
CA GLU A 285 -65.71 6.29 38.94
C GLU A 285 -66.35 7.65 38.59
N SER A 286 -66.28 8.12 37.33
CA SER A 286 -66.93 9.38 36.92
C SER A 286 -67.69 9.30 35.60
N ASP A 287 -68.39 8.19 35.34
CA ASP A 287 -69.22 8.04 34.14
C ASP A 287 -70.46 7.15 34.40
N ASP A 288 -71.23 7.48 35.44
CA ASP A 288 -72.58 6.94 35.66
C ASP A 288 -73.41 8.02 36.39
N ASP A 289 -73.94 8.99 35.64
CA ASP A 289 -75.30 9.53 35.79
C ASP A 289 -75.50 10.76 34.86
N LEU A 290 -76.35 10.60 33.84
CA LEU A 290 -77.50 11.47 33.48
C LEU A 290 -77.78 11.45 31.96
N ASP A 291 -78.73 10.59 31.59
CA ASP A 291 -79.57 10.72 30.40
C ASP A 291 -80.32 12.07 30.41
N ILE A 292 -80.23 12.82 29.30
CA ILE A 292 -81.18 13.89 28.94
C ILE A 292 -81.53 13.73 27.46
N ASP A 293 -82.76 13.24 27.23
CA ASP A 293 -83.65 13.63 26.13
C ASP A 293 -83.76 15.16 26.09
N ASP A 294 -83.69 15.79 24.93
CA ASP A 294 -84.86 16.53 24.42
C ASP A 294 -84.66 17.12 23.03
N GLU A 295 -85.79 17.13 22.33
CA GLU A 295 -86.12 17.63 21.00
C GLU A 295 -85.93 19.15 20.81
N ASP A 296 -85.68 19.49 19.54
CA ASP A 296 -86.30 20.53 18.72
C ASP A 296 -86.40 22.02 19.12
N ASP A 297 -86.04 22.82 18.10
CA ASP A 297 -86.68 24.04 17.61
C ASP A 297 -86.41 25.39 18.30
N PHE A 298 -85.71 26.28 17.58
CA PHE A 298 -86.01 27.71 17.59
C PHE A 298 -85.51 28.42 16.32
N GLU A 299 -86.47 28.91 15.53
CA GLU A 299 -86.33 29.89 14.44
C GLU A 299 -85.60 31.18 14.89
N ASP A 300 -84.89 31.83 13.95
CA ASP A 300 -85.29 33.12 13.33
C ASP A 300 -84.06 33.93 12.87
N ALA A 301 -83.96 34.15 11.54
CA ALA A 301 -83.37 35.30 10.82
C ALA A 301 -83.23 35.01 9.31
#